data_AF-A0A7L2UYC0-F1
#
_entry.id   AF-A0A7L2UYC0-F1
#
_cell.length_a   1.000
_cell.length_b   1.000
_cell.length_c   1.000
_cell.angle_alpha   90.00
_cell.angle_beta   90.00
_cell.angle_gamma   90.00
#
_symmetry.space_group_name_H-M   'P 1'
#
loop_
_entity.id
_entity.type
_entity.pdbx_description
1 polymer ?
#
loop_
_entity_poly.entity_id
_entity_poly.type
_entity_poly.pdbx_seq_one_letter_code
_entity_poly.pdbx_strand_id
1 'polypeptide(L)'
;SHHLAVHVTGASLMARLLRSTLGALNTSSDTQLETSNLACLPQPRRMTRQEYVGSCLPLAVLALLCLAQVYTYRLRRAIAAFYFPKREKSRVLYLYNKMLQQRQSFVRRQRNRVARQARQHPGLGTSLREWCCQRWPRLRRWMRRSCAVCGVPETPRDRVCPAP
;
A
#
# COMPACT_ATOMS: atom_id res chain seq x y z
N SER A 1 -45.41 16.79 55.69
CA SER A 1 -43.96 17.02 55.50
C SER A 1 -43.52 16.19 54.30
N HIS A 2 -43.30 16.83 53.15
CA HIS A 2 -42.88 16.14 51.92
C HIS A 2 -41.40 16.40 51.71
N HIS A 3 -40.57 15.36 51.81
CA HIS A 3 -39.14 15.41 51.53
C HIS A 3 -38.92 15.05 50.05
N LEU A 4 -38.33 15.97 49.29
CA LEU A 4 -37.99 15.73 47.89
C LEU A 4 -36.47 15.61 47.74
N ALA A 5 -36.01 14.46 47.24
CA ALA A 5 -34.59 14.18 47.02
C ALA A 5 -34.31 14.14 45.51
N VAL A 6 -33.61 15.14 44.98
CA VAL A 6 -33.20 15.20 43.57
C VAL A 6 -31.81 14.59 43.41
N HIS A 7 -31.74 13.38 42.84
CA HIS A 7 -30.47 12.72 42.53
C HIS A 7 -30.00 13.10 41.12
N VAL A 8 -29.11 14.09 41.04
CA VAL A 8 -28.40 14.42 39.79
C VAL A 8 -27.22 13.45 39.61
N THR A 9 -27.28 12.54 38.64
CA THR A 9 -26.18 11.63 38.27
C THR A 9 -25.42 12.19 37.06
N GLY A 10 -24.08 12.18 37.11
CA GLY A 10 -23.22 12.66 36.02
C GLY A 10 -22.12 13.64 36.45
N ALA A 11 -20.95 13.54 35.81
CA ALA A 11 -19.76 14.36 36.12
C ALA A 11 -19.59 15.58 35.20
N SER A 12 -20.56 15.86 34.32
CA SER A 12 -20.50 16.99 33.39
C SER A 12 -20.54 18.35 34.10
N LEU A 13 -20.01 19.39 33.45
CA LEU A 13 -19.93 20.75 33.99
C LEU A 13 -21.32 21.30 34.33
N MET A 14 -22.32 21.04 33.48
CA MET A 14 -23.71 21.40 33.72
C MET A 14 -24.29 20.70 34.96
N ALA A 15 -24.01 19.41 35.16
CA ALA A 15 -24.44 18.67 36.34
C ALA A 15 -23.80 19.19 37.64
N ARG A 16 -22.58 19.74 37.58
CA ARG A 16 -21.93 20.40 38.72
C ARG A 16 -22.58 21.74 39.05
N LEU A 17 -22.83 22.58 38.05
CA LEU A 17 -23.52 23.85 38.24
C LEU A 17 -24.92 23.68 38.85
N LEU A 18 -25.67 22.68 38.38
CA LEU A 18 -27.00 22.36 38.90
C LEU A 18 -26.95 21.87 40.37
N ARG A 19 -25.95 21.07 40.76
CA ARG A 19 -25.77 20.71 42.18
C ARG A 19 -25.43 21.92 43.05
N SER A 20 -24.59 22.83 42.56
CA SER A 20 -24.20 24.04 43.30
C SER A 20 -25.36 25.02 43.48
N THR A 21 -26.23 25.16 42.47
CA THR A 21 -27.42 26.03 42.56
C THR A 21 -28.52 25.41 43.40
N LEU A 22 -28.77 24.10 43.30
CA LEU A 22 -29.74 23.40 44.16
C LEU A 22 -29.32 23.41 45.65
N GLY A 23 -28.01 23.32 45.93
CA GLY A 23 -27.48 23.46 47.29
C GLY A 23 -27.68 24.87 47.88
N ALA A 24 -27.71 25.91 47.04
CA ALA A 24 -27.92 27.30 47.46
C ALA A 24 -29.41 27.69 47.59
N LEU A 25 -30.31 27.00 46.87
CA LEU A 25 -31.76 27.26 46.84
C LEU A 25 -32.57 26.47 47.87
N ASN A 26 -31.90 25.75 48.78
CA ASN A 26 -32.49 24.86 49.79
C ASN A 26 -33.35 25.57 50.87
N THR A 27 -33.70 26.84 50.67
CA THR A 27 -34.49 27.67 51.60
C THR A 27 -35.77 28.27 51.00
N SER A 28 -36.07 28.16 49.70
CA SER A 28 -37.34 28.65 49.17
C SER A 28 -37.72 28.05 47.81
N SER A 29 -39.01 27.71 47.68
CA SER A 29 -39.74 27.29 46.47
C SER A 29 -39.73 25.80 46.11
N ASP A 30 -40.76 25.14 46.64
CA ASP A 30 -41.35 23.90 46.17
C ASP A 30 -41.84 24.10 44.72
N THR A 31 -41.16 23.52 43.73
CA THR A 31 -41.66 23.38 42.36
C THR A 31 -41.17 22.06 41.76
N GLN A 32 -42.11 21.22 41.33
CA GLN A 32 -41.81 19.98 40.61
C GLN A 32 -41.32 20.32 39.19
N LEU A 33 -40.03 20.08 38.92
CA LEU A 33 -39.44 20.18 37.59
C LEU A 33 -38.84 18.83 37.20
N GLU A 34 -39.64 17.99 36.54
CA GLU A 34 -39.10 16.83 35.82
C GLU A 34 -38.49 17.30 34.49
N THR A 35 -37.17 17.48 34.45
CA THR A 35 -36.43 17.82 33.24
C THR A 35 -35.74 16.58 32.68
N SER A 36 -36.34 15.97 31.66
CA SER A 36 -35.79 14.79 30.98
C SER A 36 -34.94 15.19 29.77
N ASN A 37 -33.74 14.60 29.64
CA ASN A 37 -32.82 14.87 28.51
C ASN A 37 -33.23 14.16 27.21
N LEU A 38 -34.43 13.57 27.15
CA LEU A 38 -34.92 12.84 25.99
C LEU A 38 -35.07 13.73 24.75
N ALA A 39 -35.33 15.03 24.94
CA ALA A 39 -35.38 16.01 23.87
C ALA A 39 -34.01 16.27 23.20
N CYS A 40 -32.90 15.94 23.87
CA CYS A 40 -31.55 16.14 23.37
C CYS A 40 -31.01 14.92 22.59
N LEU A 41 -31.77 13.81 22.53
CA LEU A 41 -31.33 12.64 21.79
C LEU A 41 -31.51 12.88 20.28
N PRO A 42 -30.44 12.71 19.47
CA PRO A 42 -30.57 12.79 18.02
C PRO A 42 -31.49 11.67 17.54
N GLN A 43 -32.65 12.05 17.01
CA GLN A 43 -33.59 11.09 16.44
C GLN A 43 -33.06 10.61 15.07
N PRO A 44 -32.83 9.31 14.89
CA PRO A 44 -32.36 8.78 13.61
C PRO A 44 -33.47 8.93 12.57
N ARG A 45 -33.32 9.91 11.66
CA ARG A 45 -34.25 10.15 10.56
C ARG A 45 -33.84 9.28 9.38
N ARG A 46 -34.78 8.50 8.84
CA ARG A 46 -34.53 7.75 7.59
C ARG A 46 -34.34 8.74 6.46
N MET A 47 -33.18 8.64 5.80
CA MET A 47 -32.86 9.47 4.65
C MET A 47 -33.75 9.09 3.47
N THR A 48 -34.36 10.08 2.83
CA THR A 48 -35.21 9.86 1.67
C THR A 48 -34.35 9.46 0.47
N ARG A 49 -34.97 8.75 -0.50
CA ARG A 49 -34.26 8.30 -1.71
C ARG A 49 -33.62 9.47 -2.48
N GLN A 50 -34.24 10.65 -2.44
CA GLN A 50 -33.73 11.86 -3.09
C GLN A 50 -32.46 12.38 -2.41
N GLU A 51 -32.41 12.40 -1.08
CA GLU A 51 -31.22 12.84 -0.33
C GLU A 51 -30.03 11.88 -0.52
N TYR A 52 -30.31 10.58 -0.64
CA TYR A 52 -29.30 9.58 -0.97
C TYR A 52 -28.72 9.81 -2.37
N VAL A 53 -29.59 10.00 -3.38
CA VAL A 53 -29.13 10.28 -4.75
C VAL A 53 -28.38 11.61 -4.81
N GLY A 54 -28.85 12.65 -4.14
CA GLY A 54 -28.18 13.95 -4.08
C GLY A 54 -26.77 13.88 -3.46
N SER A 55 -26.54 12.96 -2.53
CA SER A 55 -25.24 12.78 -1.88
C SER A 55 -24.31 11.85 -2.68
N CYS A 56 -24.85 10.75 -3.23
CA CYS A 56 -24.05 9.74 -3.95
C CYS A 56 -23.71 10.14 -5.39
N LEU A 57 -24.59 10.85 -6.08
CA LEU A 57 -24.39 11.27 -7.48
C LEU A 57 -23.12 12.14 -7.67
N PRO A 58 -22.88 13.21 -6.90
CA PRO A 58 -21.67 14.02 -7.08
C PRO A 58 -20.40 13.23 -6.77
N LEU A 59 -20.43 12.31 -5.79
CA LEU A 59 -19.31 11.43 -5.47
C LEU A 59 -19.00 10.48 -6.63
N ALA A 60 -20.03 9.89 -7.25
CA ALA A 60 -19.87 9.03 -8.41
C ALA A 60 -19.34 9.80 -9.63
N VAL A 61 -19.86 11.01 -9.88
CA VAL A 61 -19.36 11.90 -10.94
C VAL A 61 -17.91 12.28 -10.70
N LEU A 62 -17.53 12.62 -9.48
CA LEU A 62 -16.14 12.93 -9.13
C LEU A 62 -15.22 11.72 -9.40
N ALA A 63 -15.62 10.52 -8.98
CA ALA A 63 -14.86 9.30 -9.25
C ALA A 63 -14.70 9.06 -10.76
N LEU A 64 -15.77 9.25 -11.55
CA LEU A 64 -15.73 9.12 -13.01
C LEU A 64 -14.80 10.17 -13.64
N LEU A 65 -14.83 11.42 -13.16
CA LEU A 65 -13.93 12.48 -13.64
C LEU A 65 -12.47 12.16 -13.30
N CYS A 66 -12.17 11.62 -12.13
CA CYS A 66 -10.83 11.15 -11.78
C CYS A 66 -10.33 10.04 -12.73
N LEU A 67 -11.20 9.11 -13.12
CA LEU A 67 -10.86 8.10 -14.13
C LEU A 67 -10.62 8.76 -15.50
N ALA A 68 -11.50 9.68 -15.92
CA ALA A 68 -11.36 10.41 -17.16
C ALA A 68 -10.07 11.24 -17.22
N GLN A 69 -9.60 11.80 -16.09
CA GLN A 69 -8.33 12.51 -16.02
C GLN A 69 -7.15 11.65 -16.49
N VAL A 70 -7.07 10.38 -16.07
CA VAL A 70 -5.99 9.47 -16.49
C VAL A 70 -5.98 9.32 -18.02
N TYR A 71 -7.16 9.18 -18.63
CA TYR A 71 -7.28 9.07 -20.08
C TYR A 71 -7.00 10.40 -20.80
N THR A 72 -7.42 11.53 -20.25
CA THR A 72 -7.12 12.84 -20.85
C THR A 72 -5.62 13.17 -20.79
N TYR A 73 -4.90 12.77 -19.73
CA TYR A 73 -3.44 12.89 -19.70
C TYR A 73 -2.76 12.02 -20.77
N ARG A 74 -3.24 10.80 -20.99
CA ARG A 74 -2.76 9.93 -22.10
C ARG A 74 -3.07 10.56 -23.46
N LEU A 75 -4.27 11.09 -23.63
CA LEU A 75 -4.70 11.73 -24.88
C LEU A 75 -3.91 13.02 -25.15
N ARG A 76 -3.65 13.85 -24.15
CA ARG A 76 -2.80 15.05 -24.28
C ARG A 76 -1.40 14.70 -24.79
N ARG A 77 -0.82 13.60 -24.30
CA ARG A 77 0.46 13.10 -24.81
C ARG A 77 0.35 12.64 -26.26
N ALA A 78 -0.70 11.91 -26.63
CA ALA A 78 -0.92 11.48 -28.00
C ALA A 78 -1.11 12.66 -28.97
N ILE A 79 -1.90 13.66 -28.58
CA ILE A 79 -2.10 14.91 -29.34
C ILE A 79 -0.76 15.65 -29.48
N ALA A 80 -0.01 15.85 -28.38
CA ALA A 80 1.29 16.50 -28.44
C ALA A 80 2.31 15.74 -29.30
N ALA A 81 2.26 14.41 -29.30
CA ALA A 81 3.09 13.57 -30.16
C ALA A 81 2.73 13.74 -31.65
N PHE A 82 1.45 13.93 -31.96
CA PHE A 82 0.97 14.18 -33.31
C PHE A 82 1.42 15.56 -33.83
N TYR A 83 1.27 16.61 -33.02
CA TYR A 83 1.63 17.98 -33.43
C TYR A 83 3.15 18.26 -33.38
N PHE A 84 3.90 17.65 -32.44
CA PHE A 84 5.35 17.88 -32.26
C PHE A 84 6.18 16.59 -32.30
N PRO A 85 6.18 15.84 -33.42
CA PRO A 85 6.79 14.52 -33.51
C PRO A 85 8.31 14.54 -33.27
N LYS A 86 8.99 15.61 -33.69
CA LYS A 86 10.45 15.75 -33.51
C LYS A 86 10.86 15.76 -32.03
N ARG A 87 10.09 16.46 -31.16
CA ARG A 87 10.38 16.56 -29.72
C ARG A 87 10.03 15.27 -28.98
N GLU A 88 8.90 14.64 -29.31
CA GLU A 88 8.49 13.39 -28.66
C GLU A 88 9.43 12.23 -29.03
N LYS A 89 9.88 12.14 -30.29
CA LYS A 89 10.85 11.11 -30.73
C LYS A 89 12.14 11.18 -29.92
N SER A 90 12.69 12.37 -29.69
CA SER A 90 13.90 12.54 -28.87
C SER A 90 13.69 12.12 -27.42
N ARG A 91 12.53 12.44 -26.81
CA ARG A 91 12.18 12.00 -25.45
C ARG A 91 12.04 10.49 -25.35
N VAL A 92 11.38 9.85 -26.33
CA VAL A 92 11.20 8.40 -26.38
C VAL A 92 12.54 7.68 -26.57
N LEU A 93 13.39 8.16 -27.48
CA LEU A 93 14.73 7.60 -27.69
C LEU A 93 15.60 7.73 -26.43
N TYR A 94 15.55 8.89 -25.77
CA TYR A 94 16.24 9.07 -24.49
C TYR A 94 15.76 8.08 -23.43
N LEU A 95 14.44 7.96 -23.25
CA LEU A 95 13.86 7.03 -22.27
C LEU A 95 14.20 5.58 -22.60
N TYR A 96 14.14 5.19 -23.87
CA TYR A 96 14.53 3.87 -24.35
C TYR A 96 15.99 3.57 -24.02
N ASN A 97 16.91 4.47 -24.38
CA ASN A 97 18.34 4.32 -24.10
C ASN A 97 18.60 4.24 -22.59
N LYS A 98 17.92 5.06 -21.78
CA LYS A 98 18.01 5.01 -20.32
C LYS A 98 17.56 3.66 -19.77
N MET A 99 16.40 3.14 -20.21
CA MET A 99 15.91 1.83 -19.79
C MET A 99 16.85 0.70 -20.24
N LEU A 100 17.39 0.79 -21.45
CA LEU A 100 18.36 -0.17 -21.97
C LEU A 100 19.65 -0.18 -21.13
N GLN A 101 20.18 0.99 -20.80
CA GLN A 101 21.35 1.14 -19.92
C GLN A 101 21.08 0.58 -18.53
N GLN A 102 19.90 0.83 -17.94
CA GLN A 102 19.52 0.26 -16.63
C GLN A 102 19.45 -1.27 -16.67
N ARG A 103 18.90 -1.86 -17.74
CA ARG A 103 18.87 -3.32 -17.90
C ARG A 103 20.27 -3.89 -18.06
N GLN A 104 21.11 -3.27 -18.87
CA GLN A 104 22.50 -3.70 -19.05
C GLN A 104 23.29 -3.58 -17.74
N SER A 105 23.14 -2.50 -16.98
CA SER A 105 23.82 -2.34 -15.68
C SER A 105 23.34 -3.37 -14.66
N PHE A 106 22.04 -3.68 -14.64
CA PHE A 106 21.49 -4.74 -13.79
C PHE A 106 22.07 -6.11 -14.16
N VAL A 107 22.07 -6.49 -15.44
CA VAL A 107 22.64 -7.76 -15.91
C VAL A 107 24.13 -7.84 -15.60
N ARG A 108 24.90 -6.77 -15.85
CA ARG A 108 26.33 -6.71 -15.50
C ARG A 108 26.55 -6.87 -13.99
N ARG A 109 25.74 -6.22 -13.15
CA ARG A 109 25.81 -6.36 -11.70
C ARG A 109 25.50 -7.78 -11.23
N GLN A 110 24.49 -8.42 -11.81
CA GLN A 110 24.16 -9.82 -11.52
C GLN A 110 25.28 -10.77 -11.95
N ARG A 111 25.83 -10.61 -13.17
CA ARG A 111 26.98 -11.38 -13.64
C ARG A 111 28.19 -11.22 -12.71
N ASN A 112 28.52 -9.99 -12.33
CA ASN A 112 29.60 -9.70 -11.38
C ASN A 112 29.36 -10.35 -10.01
N ARG A 113 28.11 -10.40 -9.54
CA ARG A 113 27.75 -11.07 -8.28
C ARG A 113 27.99 -12.58 -8.37
N VAL A 114 27.52 -13.21 -9.45
CA VAL A 114 27.73 -14.65 -9.69
C VAL A 114 29.21 -14.96 -9.86
N ALA A 115 29.96 -14.16 -10.61
CA ALA A 115 31.41 -14.32 -10.78
C ALA A 115 32.17 -14.16 -9.46
N ARG A 116 31.79 -13.20 -8.60
CA ARG A 116 32.36 -13.04 -7.25
C ARG A 116 32.05 -14.25 -6.36
N GLN A 117 30.81 -14.73 -6.39
CA GLN A 117 30.41 -15.94 -5.65
C GLN A 117 31.14 -17.20 -6.15
N ALA A 118 31.42 -17.30 -7.44
CA ALA A 118 32.18 -18.41 -8.02
C ALA A 118 33.68 -18.34 -7.69
N ARG A 119 34.25 -17.13 -7.54
CA ARG A 119 35.65 -16.93 -7.09
C ARG A 119 35.83 -17.15 -5.59
N GLN A 120 34.79 -16.90 -4.80
CA GLN A 120 34.77 -17.35 -3.42
C GLN A 120 34.74 -18.88 -3.45
N HIS A 121 35.78 -19.51 -2.91
CA HIS A 121 35.84 -20.96 -2.76
C HIS A 121 34.52 -21.46 -2.15
N PRO A 122 34.01 -22.65 -2.54
CA PRO A 122 32.81 -23.20 -1.94
C PRO A 122 33.01 -23.19 -0.43
N GLY A 123 32.35 -22.26 0.24
CA GLY A 123 32.23 -22.29 1.69
C GLY A 123 31.68 -23.66 2.04
N LEU A 124 32.09 -24.16 3.19
CA LEU A 124 31.88 -25.50 3.75
C LEU A 124 30.43 -26.06 3.72
N GLY A 125 29.47 -25.38 3.10
CA GLY A 125 28.19 -25.92 2.66
C GLY A 125 28.28 -26.46 1.24
N THR A 126 28.89 -27.65 1.07
CA THR A 126 28.58 -28.49 -0.10
C THR A 126 27.06 -28.64 -0.13
N SER A 127 26.44 -28.16 -1.20
CA SER A 127 24.99 -28.23 -1.37
C SER A 127 24.56 -29.69 -1.21
N LEU A 128 23.52 -29.98 -0.41
CA LEU A 128 22.90 -31.31 -0.30
C LEU A 128 22.73 -32.01 -1.67
N ARG A 129 22.59 -31.21 -2.72
CA ARG A 129 22.52 -31.62 -4.12
C ARG A 129 23.81 -32.27 -4.66
N GLU A 130 24.99 -31.82 -4.26
CA GLU A 130 26.28 -32.45 -4.59
C GLU A 130 26.43 -33.80 -3.92
N TRP A 131 26.08 -33.88 -2.64
CA TRP A 131 26.06 -35.14 -1.88
C TRP A 131 25.08 -36.15 -2.49
N CYS A 132 23.86 -35.73 -2.83
CA CYS A 132 22.88 -36.59 -3.52
C CYS A 132 23.36 -37.03 -4.91
N CYS A 133 24.02 -36.16 -5.68
CA CYS A 133 24.58 -36.51 -6.99
C CYS A 133 25.75 -37.49 -6.89
N GLN A 134 26.54 -37.43 -5.81
CA GLN A 134 27.62 -38.38 -5.55
C GLN A 134 27.08 -39.75 -5.13
N ARG A 135 25.96 -39.77 -4.39
CA ARG A 135 25.29 -40.99 -3.94
C ARG A 135 24.51 -41.70 -5.07
N TRP A 136 24.02 -40.97 -6.08
CA TRP A 136 23.16 -41.51 -7.15
C TRP A 136 23.66 -41.18 -8.57
N PRO A 137 24.43 -42.08 -9.24
CA PRO A 137 25.05 -41.80 -10.54
C PRO A 137 24.05 -41.65 -11.70
N ARG A 138 22.82 -42.17 -11.57
CA ARG A 138 21.74 -42.02 -12.57
C ARG A 138 21.20 -40.57 -12.62
N LEU A 139 21.09 -39.89 -11.48
CA LEU A 139 20.66 -38.49 -11.41
C LEU A 139 21.68 -37.53 -12.06
N ARG A 140 22.96 -37.89 -12.06
CA ARG A 140 24.03 -37.08 -12.67
C ARG A 140 23.83 -36.85 -14.17
N ARG A 141 23.24 -37.79 -14.91
CA ARG A 141 22.92 -37.61 -16.34
C ARG A 141 21.84 -36.57 -16.60
N TRP A 142 20.88 -36.46 -15.68
CA TRP A 142 19.75 -35.52 -15.79
C TRP A 142 20.12 -34.13 -15.27
N MET A 143 21.16 -34.05 -14.45
CA MET A 143 21.60 -32.84 -13.76
C MET A 143 22.90 -32.28 -14.35
N ARG A 144 23.04 -32.30 -15.69
CA ARG A 144 24.16 -31.62 -16.37
C ARG A 144 24.13 -30.13 -15.99
N ARG A 145 25.20 -29.68 -15.34
CA ARG A 145 25.39 -28.29 -14.94
C ARG A 145 25.95 -27.51 -16.12
N SER A 146 25.41 -26.32 -16.37
CA SER A 146 25.93 -25.35 -17.34
C SER A 146 26.29 -24.06 -16.59
N CYS A 147 27.44 -23.44 -16.89
CA CYS A 147 27.86 -22.17 -16.27
C CYS A 147 26.76 -21.12 -16.50
N ALA A 148 26.18 -20.54 -15.44
CA ALA A 148 25.10 -19.56 -15.55
C ALA A 148 25.54 -18.24 -16.23
N VAL A 149 26.84 -18.05 -16.42
CA VAL A 149 27.45 -16.87 -17.05
C VAL A 149 27.71 -17.08 -18.55
N CYS A 150 28.27 -18.22 -18.97
CA CYS A 150 28.60 -18.49 -20.38
C CYS A 150 27.74 -19.58 -21.04
N GLY A 151 26.86 -20.26 -20.31
CA GLY A 151 25.97 -21.31 -20.81
C GLY A 151 26.67 -22.62 -21.21
N VAL A 152 28.00 -22.69 -21.10
CA VAL A 152 28.78 -23.88 -21.46
C VAL A 152 28.58 -24.98 -20.42
N PRO A 153 28.35 -26.25 -20.83
CA PRO A 153 28.25 -27.37 -19.90
C PRO A 153 29.57 -27.54 -19.13
N GLU A 154 29.49 -27.80 -17.83
CA GLU A 154 30.67 -28.05 -16.99
C GLU A 154 31.39 -29.32 -17.46
N THR A 155 32.58 -29.14 -18.03
CA THR A 155 33.55 -30.21 -18.31
C THR A 155 34.55 -30.29 -17.15
N PRO A 156 34.99 -31.50 -16.75
CA PRO A 156 35.89 -31.68 -15.59
C PRO A 156 37.28 -31.03 -15.76
N ARG A 157 37.62 -30.49 -16.94
CA ARG A 157 38.94 -29.94 -17.27
C ARG A 157 38.99 -28.41 -17.37
N ASP A 158 37.87 -27.69 -17.41
CA ASP A 158 37.87 -26.22 -17.52
C ASP A 158 37.25 -25.58 -16.27
N ARG A 159 38.09 -24.98 -15.40
CA ARG A 159 37.62 -24.30 -14.17
C ARG A 159 37.41 -22.80 -14.32
N VAL A 160 37.75 -22.21 -15.46
CA VAL A 160 37.72 -20.75 -15.65
C VAL A 160 36.75 -20.41 -16.78
N CYS A 161 35.60 -19.81 -16.46
CA CYS A 161 34.68 -19.32 -17.50
C CYS A 161 35.42 -18.18 -18.28
N PRO A 162 35.60 -18.29 -19.61
CA PRO A 162 36.49 -17.42 -20.41
C PRO A 162 35.95 -16.00 -20.62
N ALA A 163 34.67 -15.75 -20.29
CA ALA A 163 34.05 -14.43 -20.35
C ALA A 163 33.70 -13.95 -18.92
N PRO A 164 34.51 -13.06 -18.32
CA PRO A 164 34.14 -12.40 -17.07
C PRO A 164 32.92 -11.49 -17.23
#